data_AF-A0A8T3Q3U9-F1
#
_entry.id   AF-A0A8T3Q3U9-F1
#
_cell.length_a   1.000
_cell.length_b   1.000
_cell.length_c   1.000
_cell.angle_alpha   90.00
_cell.angle_beta   90.00
_cell.angle_gamma   90.00
#
_symmetry.space_group_name_H-M   'P 1'
#
loop_
_entity.id
_entity.type
_entity.pdbx_description
1 polymer ?
#
loop_
_entity_poly.entity_id
_entity_poly.type
_entity_poly.pdbx_seq_one_letter_code
_entity_poly.pdbx_strand_id
1 'polypeptide(L)'
;DSHEAFRLLAQALSGLDAPPAEVSREVVARWFELHLLEAMGFRPELVACLDCGARLEPEENVYSPVGGGVICPQCPQSANGARPISADALKILRHLQRSPLVGVLRLQLTPTLHCEVERLLHATVSAVLERELRSRDFLDEVAAREAATAAART
;
A
#
# COMPACT_ATOMS: atom_id res chain seq x y z
N ASP A 1 -9.72 -11.71 -13.88
CA ASP A 1 -9.29 -11.95 -15.27
C ASP A 1 -7.76 -11.78 -15.33
N SER A 2 -7.03 -12.78 -15.82
CA SER A 2 -5.56 -12.74 -15.89
C SER A 2 -5.02 -11.62 -16.79
N HIS A 3 -5.83 -11.16 -17.76
CA HIS A 3 -5.44 -10.07 -18.65
C HIS A 3 -5.25 -8.74 -17.89
N GLU A 4 -6.13 -8.45 -16.94
CA GLU A 4 -6.04 -7.20 -16.17
C GLU A 4 -4.78 -7.15 -15.31
N ALA A 5 -4.47 -8.25 -14.61
CA ALA A 5 -3.24 -8.37 -13.82
C ALA A 5 -1.99 -8.16 -14.69
N PHE A 6 -1.97 -8.74 -15.90
CA PHE A 6 -0.86 -8.55 -16.84
C PHE A 6 -0.72 -7.09 -17.29
N ARG A 7 -1.85 -6.43 -17.61
CA ARG A 7 -1.87 -5.02 -18.00
C ARG A 7 -1.35 -4.11 -16.87
N LEU A 8 -1.76 -4.38 -15.63
CA LEU A 8 -1.30 -3.64 -14.44
C LEU A 8 0.20 -3.83 -14.22
N LEU A 9 0.70 -5.06 -14.37
CA LEU A 9 2.13 -5.36 -14.25
C LEU A 9 2.94 -4.61 -15.31
N ALA A 10 2.49 -4.64 -16.58
CA ALA A 10 3.16 -3.94 -17.66
C ALA A 10 3.23 -2.42 -17.39
N GLN A 11 2.14 -1.81 -16.91
CA GLN A 11 2.13 -0.38 -16.55
C GLN A 11 3.09 -0.07 -15.40
N ALA A 12 3.10 -0.90 -14.36
CA ALA A 12 3.99 -0.72 -13.23
C ALA A 12 5.46 -0.80 -13.66
N LEU A 13 5.82 -1.81 -14.46
CA LEU A 13 7.18 -1.96 -14.98
C LEU A 13 7.60 -0.77 -15.86
N SER A 14 6.72 -0.30 -16.76
CA SER A 14 6.99 0.92 -17.54
C SER A 14 7.15 2.16 -16.66
N GLY A 15 6.37 2.27 -15.58
CA GLY A 15 6.52 3.34 -14.59
C GLY A 15 7.85 3.28 -13.85
N LEU A 16 8.31 2.09 -13.47
CA LEU A 16 9.59 1.90 -12.76
C LEU A 16 10.82 2.16 -13.65
N ASP A 17 10.70 1.95 -14.96
CA ASP A 17 11.74 2.21 -15.96
C ASP A 17 11.88 3.70 -16.33
N ALA A 18 10.87 4.52 -16.00
CA ALA A 18 10.90 5.94 -16.28
C ALA A 18 12.00 6.69 -15.49
N PRO A 19 12.48 7.86 -15.99
CA PRO A 19 13.53 8.62 -15.32
C PRO A 19 13.16 8.99 -13.87
N PRO A 20 14.11 8.93 -12.90
CA PRO A 20 13.84 9.22 -11.49
C PRO A 20 13.23 10.60 -11.22
N ALA A 21 13.49 11.58 -12.09
CA ALA A 21 12.95 12.94 -11.96
C ALA A 21 11.44 13.02 -12.26
N GLU A 22 10.88 11.98 -12.89
CA GLU A 22 9.51 11.97 -13.38
C GLU A 22 8.60 11.03 -12.60
N VAL A 23 9.18 10.10 -11.81
CA VAL A 23 8.45 9.04 -11.13
C VAL A 23 8.95 8.77 -9.71
N SER A 24 8.00 8.56 -8.79
CA SER A 24 8.24 7.94 -7.49
C SER A 24 8.05 6.43 -7.60
N ARG A 25 9.14 5.66 -7.49
CA ARG A 25 9.10 4.19 -7.56
C ARG A 25 8.29 3.56 -6.44
N GLU A 26 8.39 4.13 -5.26
CA GLU A 26 7.58 3.78 -4.09
C GLU A 26 6.09 3.87 -4.43
N VAL A 27 5.65 4.99 -4.99
CA VAL A 27 4.24 5.19 -5.36
C VAL A 27 3.80 4.21 -6.45
N VAL A 28 4.65 3.94 -7.46
CA VAL A 28 4.35 2.95 -8.50
C VAL A 28 4.13 1.57 -7.88
N ALA A 29 4.97 1.15 -6.94
CA ALA A 29 4.85 -0.14 -6.26
C ALA A 29 3.55 -0.23 -5.44
N ARG A 30 3.26 0.79 -4.60
CA ARG A 30 2.04 0.82 -3.78
C ARG A 30 0.76 0.91 -4.63
N TRP A 31 0.81 1.65 -5.74
CA TRP A 31 -0.28 1.71 -6.72
C TRP A 31 -0.51 0.33 -7.35
N PHE A 32 0.55 -0.34 -7.80
CA PHE A 32 0.44 -1.68 -8.38
C PHE A 32 -0.15 -2.69 -7.40
N GLU A 33 0.30 -2.71 -6.16
CA GLU A 33 -0.23 -3.60 -5.11
C GLU A 33 -1.74 -3.41 -4.92
N LEU A 34 -2.20 -2.16 -4.76
CA LEU A 34 -3.63 -1.85 -4.60
C LEU A 34 -4.48 -2.29 -5.80
N HIS A 35 -4.03 -1.95 -7.01
CA HIS A 35 -4.80 -2.24 -8.22
C HIS A 35 -4.76 -3.73 -8.56
N LEU A 36 -3.66 -4.43 -8.25
CA LEU A 36 -3.58 -5.88 -8.39
C LEU A 36 -4.53 -6.58 -7.41
N LEU A 37 -4.54 -6.15 -6.13
CA LEU A 37 -5.50 -6.65 -5.14
C LEU A 37 -6.93 -6.47 -5.63
N GLU A 38 -7.27 -5.30 -6.18
CA GLU A 38 -8.59 -5.03 -6.76
C GLU A 38 -8.93 -5.96 -7.94
N ALA A 39 -8.03 -6.10 -8.91
CA ALA A 39 -8.22 -6.99 -10.07
C ALA A 39 -8.39 -8.46 -9.69
N MET A 40 -7.88 -8.87 -8.52
CA MET A 40 -8.02 -10.21 -7.96
C MET A 40 -9.24 -10.38 -7.04
N GLY A 41 -10.02 -9.32 -6.80
CA GLY A 41 -11.22 -9.36 -5.94
C GLY A 41 -10.95 -9.10 -4.45
N PHE A 42 -9.75 -8.62 -4.10
CA PHE A 42 -9.32 -8.33 -2.73
C PHE A 42 -9.18 -6.82 -2.47
N ARG A 43 -10.01 -6.01 -3.14
CA ARG A 43 -9.99 -4.55 -3.02
C ARG A 43 -10.22 -4.12 -1.57
N PRO A 44 -9.31 -3.37 -0.93
CA PRO A 44 -9.55 -2.88 0.42
C PRO A 44 -10.70 -1.86 0.50
N GLU A 45 -11.58 -1.99 1.49
CA GLU A 45 -12.61 -0.99 1.80
C GLU A 45 -12.01 0.14 2.65
N LEU A 46 -11.94 1.32 2.06
CA LEU A 46 -11.26 2.48 2.63
C LEU A 46 -12.22 3.65 2.90
N VAL A 47 -13.48 3.57 2.50
CA VAL A 47 -14.46 4.67 2.56
C VAL A 47 -15.50 4.45 3.65
N ALA A 48 -15.98 3.22 3.80
CA ALA A 48 -16.94 2.83 4.82
C ALA A 48 -16.30 1.93 5.88
N CYS A 49 -16.77 2.03 7.13
CA CYS A 49 -16.36 1.13 8.20
C CYS A 49 -16.80 -0.30 7.86
N LEU A 50 -15.88 -1.26 7.99
CA LEU A 50 -16.18 -2.68 7.74
C LEU A 50 -17.29 -3.25 8.64
N ASP A 51 -17.50 -2.68 9.83
CA ASP A 51 -18.43 -3.22 10.82
C ASP A 51 -19.80 -2.54 10.74
N CYS A 52 -19.85 -1.20 10.85
CA CYS A 52 -21.12 -0.47 10.85
C CYS A 52 -21.51 0.17 9.51
N GLY A 53 -20.63 0.17 8.51
CA GLY A 53 -20.87 0.80 7.21
C GLY A 53 -20.86 2.33 7.21
N ALA A 54 -20.65 2.98 8.36
CA ALA A 54 -20.56 4.43 8.45
C ALA A 54 -19.36 4.96 7.63
N ARG A 55 -19.50 6.17 7.07
CA ARG A 55 -18.39 6.83 6.37
C ARG A 55 -17.25 7.08 7.34
N LEU A 56 -16.04 6.75 6.90
CA LEU A 56 -14.82 6.89 7.70
C LEU A 56 -14.30 8.33 7.66
N GLU A 57 -14.26 8.95 8.83
CA GLU A 57 -13.74 10.28 9.08
C GLU A 57 -12.22 10.27 9.35
N PRO A 58 -11.51 11.41 9.26
CA PRO A 58 -10.07 11.51 9.51
C PRO A 58 -9.76 11.48 11.03
N GLU A 59 -10.12 10.39 11.69
CA GLU A 59 -9.95 10.12 13.11
C GLU A 59 -9.11 8.86 13.35
N GLU A 60 -8.99 8.43 14.61
CA GLU A 60 -8.21 7.25 15.02
C GLU A 60 -8.89 5.93 14.58
N ASN A 61 -8.78 5.64 13.29
CA ASN A 61 -9.27 4.41 12.69
C ASN A 61 -8.25 3.27 12.81
N VAL A 62 -8.73 2.04 12.64
CA VAL A 62 -7.87 0.85 12.54
C VAL A 62 -8.05 0.17 11.18
N TYR A 63 -6.95 -0.24 10.56
CA TYR A 63 -6.93 -1.03 9.34
C TYR A 63 -6.79 -2.52 9.69
N SER A 64 -7.67 -3.35 9.13
CA SER A 64 -7.66 -4.80 9.25
C SER A 64 -7.20 -5.42 7.92
N PRO A 65 -5.97 -5.93 7.82
CA PRO A 65 -5.49 -6.60 6.62
C PRO A 65 -6.30 -7.86 6.28
N VAL A 66 -6.66 -8.63 7.31
CA VAL A 66 -7.47 -9.86 7.17
C VAL A 66 -8.92 -9.53 6.80
N GLY A 67 -9.48 -8.46 7.38
CA GLY A 67 -10.83 -7.99 7.06
C GLY A 67 -10.92 -7.23 5.74
N GLY A 68 -9.78 -6.87 5.13
CA GLY A 68 -9.73 -6.17 3.85
C GLY A 68 -10.24 -4.73 3.92
N GLY A 69 -9.96 -3.98 4.99
CA GLY A 69 -10.46 -2.60 5.09
C GLY A 69 -10.31 -1.95 6.46
N VAL A 70 -11.05 -0.87 6.70
CA VAL A 70 -10.89 0.00 7.88
C VAL A 70 -12.12 -0.06 8.80
N ILE A 71 -11.89 -0.01 10.10
CA ILE A 71 -12.91 0.01 11.16
C ILE A 71 -12.80 1.35 11.91
N CYS A 72 -13.94 2.00 12.11
CA CYS A 72 -14.03 3.28 12.83
C CYS A 72 -13.86 3.08 14.35
N PRO A 73 -13.51 4.13 15.11
CA PRO A 73 -13.30 4.02 16.56
C PRO A 73 -14.57 3.68 17.35
N GLN A 74 -15.76 3.87 16.77
CA GLN A 74 -17.04 3.53 17.40
C GLN A 74 -17.36 2.02 17.38
N CYS A 75 -16.66 1.26 16.54
CA CYS A 75 -16.89 -0.17 16.36
C CYS A 75 -15.88 -1.01 17.15
N PRO A 76 -16.25 -2.24 17.56
CA PRO A 76 -15.32 -3.16 18.23
C PRO A 76 -14.08 -3.42 17.36
N GLN A 77 -12.91 -3.15 17.91
CA GLN A 77 -11.62 -3.41 17.26
C GLN A 77 -11.23 -4.89 17.47
N SER A 78 -12.04 -5.81 16.93
CA SER A 78 -11.96 -7.24 17.27
C SER A 78 -11.14 -8.09 16.29
N ALA A 79 -10.45 -7.49 15.32
CA ALA A 79 -9.72 -8.24 14.30
C ALA A 79 -8.26 -8.53 14.69
N ASN A 80 -7.89 -9.80 14.70
CA ASN A 80 -6.49 -10.24 14.81
C ASN A 80 -5.65 -9.56 13.72
N GLY A 81 -4.61 -8.85 14.14
CA GLY A 81 -3.71 -8.15 13.23
C GLY A 81 -4.22 -6.79 12.73
N ALA A 82 -5.33 -6.26 13.29
CA ALA A 82 -5.72 -4.86 13.09
C ALA A 82 -4.64 -3.91 13.62
N ARG A 83 -4.44 -2.79 12.93
CA ARG A 83 -3.38 -1.82 13.25
C ARG A 83 -3.90 -0.40 13.07
N PRO A 84 -3.41 0.57 13.86
CA PRO A 84 -3.72 1.98 13.61
C PRO A 84 -3.35 2.38 12.18
N ILE A 85 -4.18 3.22 11.59
CA ILE A 85 -3.93 3.89 10.32
C ILE A 85 -4.10 5.40 10.51
N SER A 86 -3.09 6.17 10.13
CA SER A 86 -3.18 7.64 10.15
C SER A 86 -4.18 8.17 9.12
N ALA A 87 -4.75 9.34 9.39
CA ALA A 87 -5.64 10.02 8.44
C ALA A 87 -4.94 10.29 7.09
N ASP A 88 -3.64 10.59 7.12
CA ASP A 88 -2.83 10.79 5.92
C ASP A 88 -2.62 9.49 5.15
N ALA A 89 -2.28 8.36 5.81
CA ALA A 89 -2.16 7.07 5.15
C ALA A 89 -3.50 6.64 4.51
N LEU A 90 -4.62 6.83 5.22
CA LEU A 90 -5.95 6.56 4.68
C LEU A 90 -6.25 7.42 3.45
N LYS A 91 -5.89 8.70 3.49
CA LYS A 91 -6.03 9.62 2.36
C LYS A 91 -5.18 9.18 1.16
N ILE A 92 -3.93 8.77 1.38
CA ILE A 92 -3.05 8.27 0.32
C ILE A 92 -3.61 6.99 -0.29
N LEU A 93 -3.97 5.99 0.53
CA LEU A 93 -4.56 4.74 0.02
C LEU A 93 -5.81 5.00 -0.82
N ARG A 94 -6.72 5.86 -0.36
CA ARG A 94 -7.90 6.29 -1.13
C ARG A 94 -7.53 6.97 -2.44
N HIS A 95 -6.50 7.82 -2.44
CA HIS A 95 -6.03 8.51 -3.63
C HIS A 95 -5.42 7.53 -4.64
N LEU A 96 -4.55 6.61 -4.20
CA LEU A 96 -3.94 5.60 -5.05
C LEU A 96 -4.99 4.65 -5.65
N GLN A 97 -5.94 4.19 -4.84
CA GLN A 97 -6.99 3.25 -5.28
C GLN A 97 -7.88 3.85 -6.39
N ARG A 98 -8.23 5.15 -6.31
CA ARG A 98 -9.13 5.78 -7.29
C ARG A 98 -8.43 6.39 -8.51
N SER A 99 -7.10 6.53 -8.48
CA SER A 99 -6.37 7.28 -9.51
C SER A 99 -5.72 6.34 -10.52
N PRO A 100 -5.68 6.70 -11.81
CA PRO A 100 -4.82 6.02 -12.77
C PRO A 100 -3.35 6.27 -12.44
N LEU A 101 -2.45 5.36 -12.83
CA LEU A 101 -1.01 5.46 -12.53
C LEU A 101 -0.43 6.83 -12.90
N VAL A 102 -0.73 7.33 -14.11
CA VAL A 102 -0.27 8.64 -14.61
C VAL A 102 -0.60 9.81 -13.67
N GLY A 103 -1.70 9.71 -12.92
CA GLY A 103 -2.13 10.75 -11.98
C GLY A 103 -1.35 10.76 -10.67
N VAL A 104 -0.57 9.71 -10.38
CA VAL A 104 0.16 9.54 -9.11
C VAL A 104 1.67 9.41 -9.29
N LEU A 105 2.19 9.32 -10.52
CA LEU A 105 3.62 9.11 -10.81
C LEU A 105 4.53 10.09 -10.04
N ARG A 106 4.12 11.35 -9.88
CA ARG A 106 4.92 12.40 -9.23
C ARG A 106 4.58 12.64 -7.76
N LEU A 107 3.68 11.85 -7.18
CA LEU A 107 3.33 11.97 -5.78
C LEU A 107 4.56 11.70 -4.91
N GLN A 108 4.84 12.61 -4.00
CA GLN A 108 5.94 12.48 -3.04
C GLN A 108 5.35 12.15 -1.67
N LEU A 109 5.83 11.06 -1.09
CA LEU A 109 5.48 10.66 0.26
C LEU A 109 6.65 10.99 1.18
N THR A 110 6.35 11.36 2.43
CA THR A 110 7.40 11.36 3.44
C THR A 110 7.83 9.92 3.72
N PRO A 111 9.07 9.67 4.16
CA PRO A 111 9.51 8.31 4.48
C PRO A 111 8.61 7.60 5.50
N THR A 112 8.13 8.34 6.50
CA THR A 112 7.21 7.80 7.53
C THR A 112 5.88 7.37 6.94
N LEU A 113 5.29 8.18 6.05
CA LEU A 113 4.02 7.90 5.41
C LEU A 113 4.15 6.75 4.40
N HIS A 114 5.24 6.72 3.64
CA HIS A 114 5.54 5.60 2.75
C HIS A 114 5.64 4.28 3.53
N CYS A 115 6.44 4.24 4.60
CA CYS A 115 6.59 3.05 5.43
C CYS A 115 5.26 2.57 6.04
N GLU A 116 4.39 3.50 6.46
CA GLU A 116 3.07 3.14 6.96
C GLU A 116 2.21 2.48 5.87
N VAL A 117 2.10 3.11 4.71
CA VAL A 117 1.33 2.59 3.56
C VAL A 117 1.86 1.24 3.09
N GLU A 118 3.18 1.10 2.93
CA GLU A 118 3.85 -0.14 2.57
C GLU A 118 3.55 -1.27 3.56
N ARG A 119 3.66 -0.99 4.86
CA ARG A 119 3.39 -1.97 5.91
C ARG A 119 1.96 -2.48 5.84
N LEU A 120 0.98 -1.60 5.59
CA LEU A 120 -0.44 -1.97 5.51
C LEU A 120 -0.75 -2.80 4.25
N LEU A 121 -0.24 -2.39 3.08
CA LEU A 121 -0.44 -3.13 1.84
C LEU A 121 0.27 -4.49 1.88
N HIS A 122 1.49 -4.55 2.37
CA HIS A 122 2.19 -5.82 2.53
C HIS A 122 1.44 -6.76 3.46
N ALA A 123 0.95 -6.28 4.61
CA ALA A 123 0.16 -7.11 5.51
C ALA A 123 -1.13 -7.63 4.83
N THR A 124 -1.70 -6.84 3.92
CA THR A 124 -2.88 -7.23 3.12
C THR A 124 -2.51 -8.33 2.14
N VAL A 125 -1.41 -8.17 1.40
CA VAL A 125 -0.93 -9.20 0.46
C VAL A 125 -0.57 -10.49 1.20
N SER A 126 0.15 -10.41 2.32
CA SER A 126 0.47 -11.60 3.14
C SER A 126 -0.79 -12.28 3.68
N ALA A 127 -1.81 -11.51 4.09
CA ALA A 127 -3.10 -12.05 4.51
C ALA A 127 -3.82 -12.79 3.38
N VAL A 128 -3.82 -12.23 2.17
CA VAL A 128 -4.44 -12.85 0.97
C VAL A 128 -3.69 -14.11 0.52
N LEU A 129 -2.36 -14.11 0.62
CA LEU A 129 -1.54 -15.25 0.19
C LEU A 129 -1.39 -16.35 1.27
N GLU A 130 -1.85 -16.08 2.50
CA GLU A 130 -1.67 -16.92 3.69
C GLU A 130 -0.20 -17.32 3.92
N ARG A 131 0.73 -16.46 3.48
CA ARG A 131 2.19 -16.67 3.60
C ARG A 131 2.92 -15.34 3.60
N GLU A 132 4.11 -15.34 4.18
CA GLU A 132 5.00 -14.19 4.11
C GLU A 132 5.68 -14.06 2.74
N LEU A 133 5.82 -12.82 2.27
CA LEU A 133 6.53 -12.49 1.03
C LEU A 133 8.04 -12.43 1.27
N ARG A 134 8.76 -13.46 0.80
CA ARG A 134 10.24 -13.52 0.88
C ARG A 134 10.96 -12.41 0.10
N SER A 135 10.29 -11.79 -0.87
CA SER A 135 10.87 -10.68 -1.64
C SER A 135 11.10 -9.45 -0.76
N ARG A 136 10.38 -9.28 0.35
CA ARG A 136 10.59 -8.15 1.25
C ARG A 136 11.91 -8.29 2.02
N ASP A 137 12.19 -9.46 2.57
CA ASP A 137 13.46 -9.72 3.27
C ASP A 137 14.67 -9.39 2.39
N PHE A 138 14.60 -9.73 1.10
CA PHE A 138 15.63 -9.40 0.12
C PHE A 138 15.74 -7.88 -0.13
N LEU A 139 14.63 -7.17 -0.31
CA LEU A 139 14.64 -5.73 -0.53
C LEU A 139 15.17 -4.97 0.69
N ASP A 140 14.80 -5.39 1.89
CA ASP A 140 15.30 -4.84 3.14
C ASP A 140 16.82 -5.06 3.26
N GLU A 141 17.31 -6.25 2.88
CA GLU A 141 18.75 -6.54 2.83
C GLU A 141 19.48 -5.63 1.84
N VAL A 142 18.95 -5.45 0.63
CA VAL A 142 19.54 -4.57 -0.39
C VAL A 142 19.57 -3.12 0.07
N ALA A 143 18.46 -2.60 0.61
CA ALA A 143 18.37 -1.24 1.12
C ALA A 143 19.36 -1.00 2.28
N ALA A 144 19.50 -1.96 3.20
CA ALA A 144 20.47 -1.90 4.28
C ALA A 144 21.92 -1.86 3.75
N ARG A 145 22.23 -2.65 2.71
CA ARG A 145 23.56 -2.67 2.07
C ARG A 145 23.86 -1.37 1.32
N GLU A 146 22.88 -0.80 0.63
CA GLU A 146 23.01 0.50 -0.03
C GLU A 146 23.26 1.62 0.98
N ALA A 147 22.49 1.65 2.08
CA ALA A 147 22.67 2.62 3.15
C ALA A 147 24.05 2.50 3.82
N ALA A 148 24.51 1.28 4.10
CA ALA A 148 25.85 1.04 4.64
C ALA A 148 26.96 1.47 3.66
N THR A 149 26.77 1.24 2.36
CA THR A 149 27.72 1.65 1.31
C THR A 149 27.78 3.18 1.16
N ALA A 150 26.65 3.87 1.29
CA ALA A 150 26.59 5.33 1.26
C ALA A 150 27.29 5.94 2.48
N ALA A 151 27.06 5.39 3.68
CA ALA A 151 27.69 5.84 4.93
C ALA A 151 29.21 5.62 4.97
N ALA A 152 29.73 4.60 4.26
CA ALA A 152 31.16 4.36 4.15
C ALA A 152 31.89 5.29 3.15
N ARG A 153 31.15 6.09 2.36
CA ARG A 153 31.68 7.05 1.38
C ARG A 153 31.69 8.49 1.88
N THR A 154 31.11 8.74 3.06
CA THR A 154 31.12 10.02 3.79
C THR A 154 32.15 9.98 4.91
#